data_AF-A0AAW9L3R6-F1
#
_entry.id   AF-A0AAW9L3R6-F1
#
_cell.length_a   1.000
_cell.length_b   1.000
_cell.length_c   1.000
_cell.angle_alpha   90.00
_cell.angle_beta   90.00
_cell.angle_gamma   90.00
#
_symmetry.space_group_name_H-M   'P 1'
#
loop_
_entity.id
_entity.type
_entity.pdbx_description
1 polymer ?
#
loop_
_entity_poly.entity_id
_entity_poly.type
_entity_poly.pdbx_seq_one_letter_code
_entity_poly.pdbx_strand_id
1 'polypeptide(L)'
;MAVQKSGRRQRPNDPTDPGNEWDQLIATSTLEVGFDNDSIIGTFQYRAPMSVPSFLQRKGRGGRDADDRPVTVVVLGSTSTDSYYFHHSDYLSDPRDEHLEIPLDEENHFVRAEHMVAAVFDYFNVHTGIDAQRIYQGDYGEQGPEIPELERELDLRREDLENWLISTFYEEETEQARAEVEVALETLTAYIDSLKQPVAPGVEETPYWELFRQAVDEAGSSGSYRPLDELVRQLRGEVDE
;
A
#
# COMPACT_ATOMS: atom_id res chain seq x y z
N MET A 1 32.38 4.73 -17.08
CA MET A 1 31.14 3.98 -17.04
C MET A 1 30.48 4.19 -15.69
N ALA A 2 29.62 5.19 -15.61
CA ALA A 2 28.82 5.48 -14.42
C ALA A 2 27.55 4.62 -14.45
N VAL A 3 27.33 3.84 -13.39
CA VAL A 3 26.15 2.95 -13.25
C VAL A 3 25.33 3.42 -12.06
N GLN A 4 24.09 3.82 -12.32
CA GLN A 4 23.12 4.14 -11.28
C GLN A 4 22.27 2.91 -10.97
N LYS A 5 21.99 2.67 -9.68
CA LYS A 5 21.12 1.58 -9.23
C LYS A 5 19.89 2.15 -8.55
N SER A 6 18.72 1.88 -9.11
CA SER A 6 17.45 2.27 -8.48
C SER A 6 17.24 1.54 -7.15
N GLY A 7 16.69 2.24 -6.16
CA GLY A 7 16.40 1.70 -4.82
C GLY A 7 17.41 2.03 -3.72
N ARG A 8 18.48 2.79 -4.01
CA ARG A 8 19.27 3.44 -2.95
C ARG A 8 18.58 4.73 -2.53
N ARG A 9 18.23 4.86 -1.24
CA ARG A 9 17.87 6.16 -0.65
C ARG A 9 19.14 7.02 -0.58
N GLN A 10 19.43 7.78 -1.63
CA GLN A 10 20.49 8.78 -1.61
C GLN A 10 19.89 10.16 -1.34
N ARG A 11 20.63 10.98 -0.59
CA ARG A 11 20.23 12.36 -0.32
C ARG A 11 20.50 13.19 -1.58
N PRO A 12 19.70 14.23 -1.90
CA PRO A 12 19.87 15.07 -3.10
C PRO A 12 21.26 15.73 -3.26
N ASN A 13 22.09 15.74 -2.21
CA ASN A 13 23.44 16.33 -2.20
C ASN A 13 24.54 15.27 -1.97
N ASP A 14 24.28 14.00 -2.24
CA ASP A 14 25.33 12.97 -2.16
C ASP A 14 26.39 13.25 -3.25
N PRO A 15 27.66 13.51 -2.91
CA PRO A 15 28.71 13.79 -3.90
C PRO A 15 29.03 12.59 -4.81
N THR A 16 28.43 11.43 -4.53
CA THR A 16 28.47 10.24 -5.40
C THR A 16 27.23 10.08 -6.28
N ASP A 17 26.28 11.02 -6.22
CA ASP A 17 25.12 11.07 -7.12
C ASP A 17 25.59 11.50 -8.52
N PRO A 18 25.51 10.63 -9.54
CA PRO A 18 25.85 11.01 -10.91
C PRO A 18 24.88 12.04 -11.49
N GLY A 19 23.76 12.36 -10.82
CA GLY A 19 22.71 13.21 -11.38
C GLY A 19 22.15 12.59 -12.65
N ASN A 20 22.18 13.34 -13.76
CA ASN A 20 21.84 12.84 -15.09
C ASN A 20 23.06 12.33 -15.89
N GLU A 21 24.25 12.35 -15.32
CA GLU A 21 25.50 11.92 -15.98
C GLU A 21 25.79 10.43 -15.69
N TRP A 22 24.92 9.55 -16.20
CA TRP A 22 25.09 8.10 -16.10
C TRP A 22 25.08 7.44 -17.48
N ASP A 23 25.87 6.37 -17.63
CA ASP A 23 25.93 5.57 -18.86
C ASP A 23 24.91 4.42 -18.83
N GLN A 24 24.55 3.94 -17.64
CA GLN A 24 23.60 2.85 -17.43
C GLN A 24 22.81 3.03 -16.13
N LEU A 25 21.53 2.65 -16.19
CA LEU A 25 20.63 2.61 -15.03
C LEU A 25 20.09 1.18 -14.87
N ILE A 26 20.37 0.57 -13.71
CA ILE A 26 19.85 -0.75 -13.36
C ILE A 26 18.67 -0.57 -12.40
N ALA A 27 17.51 -1.08 -12.80
CA ALA A 27 16.25 -0.86 -12.11
C ALA A 27 15.43 -2.13 -11.94
N THR A 28 14.61 -2.16 -10.90
CA THR A 28 13.47 -3.07 -10.75
C THR A 28 12.20 -2.43 -11.32
N SER A 29 11.03 -3.04 -11.12
CA SER A 29 9.72 -2.47 -11.49
C SER A 29 9.44 -1.08 -10.89
N THR A 30 10.22 -0.63 -9.92
CA THR A 30 10.07 0.69 -9.30
C THR A 30 10.29 1.85 -10.28
N LEU A 31 10.99 1.65 -11.41
CA LEU A 31 11.14 2.66 -12.48
C LEU A 31 10.24 2.39 -13.70
N GLU A 32 9.19 1.59 -13.54
CA GLU A 32 8.20 1.37 -14.60
C GLU A 32 7.44 2.66 -14.95
N VAL A 33 7.13 3.48 -13.93
CA VAL A 33 6.37 4.72 -14.05
C VAL A 33 7.09 5.87 -13.33
N GLY A 34 7.03 7.09 -13.89
CA GLY A 34 7.48 8.32 -13.22
C GLY A 34 8.95 8.74 -13.45
N PHE A 35 9.75 7.98 -14.20
CA PHE A 35 11.10 8.37 -14.59
C PHE A 35 11.13 8.87 -16.04
N ASP A 36 11.57 10.12 -16.23
CA ASP A 36 11.69 10.74 -17.54
C ASP A 36 13.11 11.26 -17.76
N ASN A 37 13.82 10.66 -18.71
CA ASN A 37 15.16 11.06 -19.08
C ASN A 37 15.31 10.85 -20.60
N ASP A 38 15.64 11.94 -21.29
CA ASP A 38 15.77 12.04 -22.74
C ASP A 38 17.03 11.35 -23.28
N SER A 39 18.04 11.09 -22.44
CA SER A 39 19.27 10.41 -22.85
C SER A 39 19.12 8.89 -22.98
N ILE A 40 17.95 8.31 -22.66
CA ILE A 40 17.72 6.87 -22.79
C ILE A 40 17.47 6.53 -24.25
N ILE A 41 18.46 5.89 -24.87
CA ILE A 41 18.35 5.34 -26.22
C ILE A 41 18.21 3.81 -26.24
N GLY A 42 18.35 3.15 -25.09
CA GLY A 42 18.40 1.69 -25.02
C GLY A 42 17.77 1.13 -23.75
N THR A 43 16.99 0.06 -23.90
CA THR A 43 16.34 -0.64 -22.79
C THR A 43 16.70 -2.12 -22.79
N PHE A 44 17.09 -2.64 -21.63
CA PHE A 44 17.46 -4.05 -21.45
C PHE A 44 16.53 -4.68 -20.42
N GLN A 45 15.73 -5.65 -20.86
CA GLN A 45 14.86 -6.45 -20.00
C GLN A 45 15.51 -7.82 -19.78
N TYR A 46 15.82 -8.15 -18.52
CA TYR A 46 16.28 -9.49 -18.16
C TYR A 46 15.07 -10.38 -17.82
N ARG A 47 15.00 -11.53 -18.49
CA ARG A 47 13.88 -12.50 -18.52
C ARG A 47 12.60 -11.98 -19.17
N ALA A 48 11.71 -12.92 -19.47
CA ALA A 48 10.37 -12.63 -19.91
C ALA A 48 9.66 -11.62 -18.98
N PRO A 49 8.96 -10.63 -19.53
CA PRO A 49 8.22 -9.68 -18.71
C PRO A 49 7.04 -10.38 -18.01
N MET A 50 6.81 -10.02 -16.75
CA MET A 50 5.65 -10.48 -15.98
C MET A 50 4.33 -9.94 -16.54
N SER A 51 4.38 -8.77 -17.20
CA SER A 51 3.25 -8.07 -17.80
C SER A 51 3.72 -7.38 -19.09
N VAL A 52 2.96 -7.61 -20.17
CA VAL A 52 3.20 -7.02 -21.49
C VAL A 52 3.00 -5.50 -21.49
N PRO A 53 1.91 -4.94 -20.90
CA PRO A 53 1.74 -3.49 -20.74
C PRO A 53 2.93 -2.83 -20.04
N SER A 54 3.37 -3.44 -18.93
CA SER A 54 4.52 -2.98 -18.16
C SER A 54 5.80 -2.95 -18.99
N PHE A 55 6.00 -3.96 -19.84
CA PHE A 55 7.12 -4.00 -20.77
C PHE A 55 7.03 -2.92 -21.85
N LEU A 56 5.85 -2.69 -22.43
CA LEU A 56 5.64 -1.61 -23.41
C LEU A 56 5.93 -0.23 -22.79
N GLN A 57 5.48 0.02 -21.56
CA GLN A 57 5.77 1.26 -20.84
C GLN A 57 7.28 1.46 -20.64
N ARG A 58 8.01 0.39 -20.29
CA ARG A 58 9.48 0.42 -20.19
C ARG A 58 10.14 0.64 -21.54
N LYS A 59 9.69 -0.05 -22.60
CA LYS A 59 10.16 0.14 -23.99
C LYS A 59 10.01 1.59 -24.42
N GLY A 60 8.85 2.20 -24.13
CA GLY A 60 8.55 3.60 -24.44
C GLY A 60 9.36 4.64 -23.65
N ARG A 61 10.23 4.22 -22.72
CA ARG A 61 11.23 5.11 -22.10
C ARG A 61 12.44 5.35 -23.00
N GLY A 62 12.69 4.47 -23.96
CA GLY A 62 13.77 4.64 -24.92
C GLY A 62 13.31 5.45 -26.13
N GLY A 63 14.05 6.50 -26.47
CA GLY A 63 13.79 7.35 -27.64
C GLY A 63 12.63 8.31 -27.42
N ARG A 64 12.95 9.59 -27.19
CA ARG A 64 11.96 10.66 -26.95
C ARG A 64 11.86 11.61 -28.14
N ASP A 65 12.94 11.76 -28.90
CA ASP A 65 12.95 12.57 -30.11
C ASP A 65 12.52 11.74 -31.33
N ALA A 66 11.86 12.39 -32.29
CA ALA A 66 11.37 11.71 -33.50
C ALA A 66 12.50 11.11 -34.36
N ASP A 67 13.73 11.62 -34.21
CA ASP A 67 14.92 11.14 -34.90
C ASP A 67 15.63 10.01 -34.13
N ASP A 68 15.21 9.71 -32.89
CA ASP A 68 15.81 8.65 -32.09
C ASP A 68 15.54 7.28 -32.69
N ARG A 69 16.54 6.41 -32.56
CA ARG A 69 16.44 4.99 -32.94
C ARG A 69 16.63 4.12 -31.71
N PRO A 70 15.62 4.02 -30.83
CA PRO A 70 15.77 3.30 -29.59
C PRO A 70 15.96 1.79 -29.83
N VAL A 71 16.81 1.18 -29.03
CA VAL A 71 17.08 -0.27 -29.08
C VAL A 71 16.57 -0.93 -27.82
N THR A 72 15.63 -1.88 -27.98
CA THR A 72 15.16 -2.71 -26.88
C THR A 72 15.69 -4.13 -27.02
N VAL A 73 16.30 -4.63 -25.95
CA VAL A 73 16.85 -5.98 -25.88
C VAL A 73 16.16 -6.74 -24.76
N VAL A 74 15.63 -7.92 -25.08
CA VAL A 74 15.09 -8.86 -24.09
C VAL A 74 15.99 -10.07 -24.01
N VAL A 75 16.57 -10.30 -22.82
CA VAL A 75 17.49 -11.41 -22.56
C VAL A 75 16.72 -12.53 -21.88
N LEU A 76 16.35 -13.56 -22.64
CA LEU A 76 15.56 -14.69 -22.16
C LEU A 76 16.46 -15.81 -21.59
N GLY A 77 15.98 -16.45 -20.52
CA GLY A 77 16.62 -17.60 -19.88
C GLY A 77 16.08 -18.94 -20.37
N SER A 78 16.12 -19.95 -19.49
CA SER A 78 15.69 -21.32 -19.78
C SER A 78 14.39 -21.72 -19.08
N THR A 79 13.61 -20.75 -18.56
CA THR A 79 12.32 -21.05 -17.93
C THR A 79 11.25 -21.35 -18.98
N SER A 80 10.16 -21.99 -18.59
CA SER A 80 9.01 -22.23 -19.48
C SER A 80 8.44 -20.91 -20.02
N THR A 81 8.33 -19.89 -19.17
CA THR A 81 7.89 -18.55 -19.55
C THR A 81 8.85 -17.91 -20.55
N ASP A 82 10.17 -17.99 -20.31
CA ASP A 82 11.16 -17.47 -21.25
C ASP A 82 11.09 -18.16 -22.61
N SER A 83 10.94 -19.49 -22.62
CA SER A 83 10.78 -20.28 -23.84
C SER A 83 9.50 -19.91 -24.60
N TYR A 84 8.40 -19.68 -23.89
CA TYR A 84 7.15 -19.23 -24.50
C TYR A 84 7.35 -17.91 -25.25
N TYR A 85 7.92 -16.89 -24.60
CA TYR A 85 8.19 -15.60 -25.25
C TYR A 85 9.23 -15.67 -26.36
N PHE A 86 10.19 -16.59 -26.28
CA PHE A 86 11.15 -16.83 -27.37
C PHE A 86 10.45 -17.32 -28.64
N HIS A 87 9.48 -18.24 -28.49
CA HIS A 87 8.69 -18.77 -29.60
C HIS A 87 7.56 -17.84 -30.06
N HIS A 88 7.21 -16.84 -29.26
CA HIS A 88 6.13 -15.89 -29.52
C HIS A 88 6.64 -14.45 -29.36
N SER A 89 7.75 -14.11 -30.01
CA SER A 89 8.39 -12.79 -29.89
C SER A 89 7.49 -11.64 -30.29
N ASP A 90 6.49 -11.90 -31.13
CA ASP A 90 5.52 -10.91 -31.61
C ASP A 90 4.75 -10.25 -30.45
N TYR A 91 4.55 -10.95 -29.34
CA TYR A 91 3.91 -10.41 -28.11
C TYR A 91 4.68 -9.22 -27.51
N LEU A 92 5.97 -9.09 -27.81
CA LEU A 92 6.82 -8.00 -27.30
C LEU A 92 6.86 -6.81 -28.27
N SER A 93 6.73 -7.06 -29.58
CA SER A 93 6.73 -6.00 -30.59
C SER A 93 5.34 -5.42 -30.84
N ASP A 94 4.33 -6.27 -30.95
CA ASP A 94 2.97 -5.95 -31.38
C ASP A 94 1.95 -6.80 -30.58
N PRO A 95 1.71 -6.48 -29.30
CA PRO A 95 0.79 -7.23 -28.49
C PRO A 95 -0.65 -6.97 -28.89
N ARG A 96 -1.44 -8.05 -28.91
CA ARG A 96 -2.89 -7.99 -29.13
C ARG A 96 -3.60 -7.25 -27.98
N ASP A 97 -4.73 -6.64 -28.28
CA ASP A 97 -5.55 -5.88 -27.32
C ASP A 97 -5.90 -6.70 -26.07
N GLU A 98 -6.18 -7.99 -26.23
CA GLU A 98 -6.47 -8.95 -25.14
C GLU A 98 -5.35 -9.06 -24.08
N HIS A 99 -4.12 -8.66 -24.42
CA HIS A 99 -2.98 -8.63 -23.50
C HIS A 99 -2.71 -7.25 -22.90
N LEU A 100 -3.49 -6.25 -23.29
CA LEU A 100 -3.43 -4.88 -22.79
C LEU A 100 -4.59 -4.51 -21.88
N GLU A 101 -5.61 -5.37 -21.79
CA GLU A 101 -6.73 -5.20 -20.88
C GLU A 101 -6.26 -5.35 -19.42
N ILE A 102 -6.64 -4.37 -18.59
CA ILE A 102 -6.48 -4.44 -17.15
C ILE A 102 -7.72 -5.17 -16.63
N PRO A 103 -7.60 -6.38 -16.06
CA PRO A 103 -8.75 -7.08 -15.51
C PRO A 103 -9.23 -6.31 -14.27
N LEU A 104 -10.30 -5.54 -14.43
CA LEU A 104 -11.01 -4.90 -13.33
C LEU A 104 -12.24 -5.75 -13.00
N ASP A 105 -12.34 -6.12 -11.74
CA ASP A 105 -13.50 -6.82 -11.19
C ASP A 105 -14.20 -5.88 -10.21
N GLU A 106 -15.13 -5.09 -10.73
CA GLU A 106 -15.95 -4.12 -9.96
C GLU A 106 -16.88 -4.82 -8.96
N GLU A 107 -17.11 -6.13 -9.16
CA GLU A 107 -17.92 -7.00 -8.31
C GLU A 107 -17.09 -7.78 -7.29
N ASN A 108 -15.79 -7.47 -7.17
CA ASN A 108 -14.94 -8.10 -6.18
C ASN A 108 -15.35 -7.65 -4.76
N HIS A 109 -16.16 -8.49 -4.10
CA HIS A 109 -16.67 -8.23 -2.76
C HIS A 109 -15.58 -8.00 -1.69
N PHE A 110 -14.38 -8.57 -1.83
CA PHE A 110 -13.28 -8.30 -0.90
C PHE A 110 -12.77 -6.87 -1.05
N VAL A 111 -12.51 -6.43 -2.28
CA VAL A 111 -12.08 -5.06 -2.58
C VAL A 111 -13.17 -4.07 -2.18
N ARG A 112 -14.45 -4.39 -2.45
CA ARG A 112 -15.59 -3.58 -2.03
C ARG A 112 -15.66 -3.46 -0.51
N ALA A 113 -15.48 -4.54 0.25
CA ALA A 113 -15.47 -4.53 1.71
C ALA A 113 -14.33 -3.65 2.28
N GLU A 114 -13.13 -3.72 1.71
CA GLU A 114 -12.02 -2.84 2.10
C GLU A 114 -12.38 -1.36 1.85
N HIS A 115 -12.98 -1.05 0.70
CA HIS A 115 -13.44 0.31 0.40
C HIS A 115 -14.60 0.75 1.29
N MET A 116 -15.52 -0.13 1.67
CA MET A 116 -16.60 0.19 2.63
C MET A 116 -16.02 0.59 3.98
N VAL A 117 -15.04 -0.14 4.50
CA VAL A 117 -14.38 0.23 5.78
C VAL A 117 -13.67 1.57 5.65
N ALA A 118 -12.95 1.82 4.56
CA ALA A 118 -12.33 3.13 4.30
C ALA A 118 -13.38 4.26 4.23
N ALA A 119 -14.52 3.99 3.59
CA ALA A 119 -15.60 4.94 3.46
C ALA A 119 -16.16 5.32 4.84
N VAL A 120 -16.29 4.41 5.81
CA VAL A 120 -16.75 4.76 7.18
C VAL A 120 -15.92 5.91 7.78
N PHE A 121 -14.61 5.88 7.56
CA PHE A 121 -13.69 6.95 7.99
C PHE A 121 -13.90 8.26 7.20
N ASP A 122 -14.18 8.17 5.90
CA ASP A 122 -14.57 9.32 5.08
C ASP A 122 -15.90 9.93 5.54
N TYR A 123 -16.87 9.10 5.93
CA TYR A 123 -18.14 9.55 6.48
C TYR A 123 -17.93 10.37 7.74
N PHE A 124 -17.10 9.89 8.67
CA PHE A 124 -16.75 10.68 9.85
C PHE A 124 -16.07 12.00 9.47
N ASN A 125 -15.09 11.98 8.57
CA ASN A 125 -14.42 13.20 8.11
C ASN A 125 -15.40 14.26 7.56
N VAL A 126 -16.43 13.83 6.83
CA VAL A 126 -17.43 14.73 6.23
C VAL A 126 -18.49 15.19 7.24
N HIS A 127 -18.89 14.33 8.19
CA HIS A 127 -20.08 14.55 9.03
C HIS A 127 -19.77 14.92 10.50
N THR A 128 -18.56 14.66 11.01
CA THR A 128 -18.16 14.96 12.40
C THR A 128 -17.13 16.09 12.52
N GLY A 129 -16.48 16.50 11.42
CA GLY A 129 -15.62 17.69 11.40
C GLY A 129 -14.41 17.58 12.33
N ILE A 130 -14.25 18.52 13.28
CA ILE A 130 -13.10 18.58 14.22
C ILE A 130 -13.01 17.29 15.07
N ASP A 131 -14.14 16.63 15.35
CA ASP A 131 -14.17 15.41 16.15
C ASP A 131 -13.59 14.19 15.39
N ALA A 132 -13.58 14.22 14.05
CA ALA A 132 -12.90 13.19 13.25
C ALA A 132 -11.40 13.19 13.53
N GLN A 133 -10.79 14.35 13.76
CA GLN A 133 -9.36 14.43 14.08
C GLN A 133 -9.04 13.67 15.37
N ARG A 134 -9.95 13.68 16.35
CA ARG A 134 -9.81 12.96 17.61
C ARG A 134 -9.79 11.45 17.42
N ILE A 135 -10.59 10.91 16.50
CA ILE A 135 -10.58 9.49 16.13
C ILE A 135 -9.19 9.04 15.68
N TYR A 136 -8.45 9.86 14.92
CA TYR A 136 -7.14 9.49 14.38
C TYR A 136 -5.96 9.90 15.26
N GLN A 137 -6.04 11.04 15.94
CA GLN A 137 -4.91 11.69 16.61
C GLN A 137 -5.05 11.78 18.13
N GLY A 138 -6.26 11.56 18.66
CA GLY A 138 -6.54 11.66 20.08
C GLY A 138 -6.92 13.08 20.52
N ASP A 139 -7.17 13.26 21.81
CA ASP A 139 -7.49 14.56 22.40
C ASP A 139 -6.27 15.49 22.47
N TYR A 140 -6.50 16.76 22.72
CA TYR A 140 -5.49 17.82 22.75
C TYR A 140 -4.36 17.51 23.75
N GLY A 141 -3.20 17.10 23.24
CA GLY A 141 -2.01 16.80 24.05
C GLY A 141 -1.67 15.32 24.17
N GLU A 142 -2.47 14.42 23.60
CA GLU A 142 -2.19 12.99 23.47
C GLU A 142 -1.89 12.66 21.99
N GLN A 143 -1.00 11.68 21.71
CA GLN A 143 -0.79 11.20 20.33
C GLN A 143 -1.27 9.77 20.17
N GLY A 144 -2.36 9.58 19.42
CA GLY A 144 -2.80 8.24 18.99
C GLY A 144 -4.32 8.16 18.81
N PRO A 145 -4.82 7.11 18.13
CA PRO A 145 -6.24 7.00 17.85
C PRO A 145 -7.06 6.81 19.14
N GLU A 146 -8.16 7.53 19.27
CA GLU A 146 -9.05 7.41 20.43
C GLU A 146 -10.15 6.37 20.16
N ILE A 147 -9.84 5.12 20.46
CA ILE A 147 -10.71 3.97 20.19
C ILE A 147 -12.09 4.07 20.86
N PRO A 148 -12.23 4.54 22.12
CA PRO A 148 -13.55 4.72 22.72
C PRO A 148 -14.43 5.73 21.98
N GLU A 149 -13.83 6.78 21.41
CA GLU A 149 -14.56 7.78 20.64
C GLU A 149 -15.00 7.22 19.27
N LEU A 150 -14.13 6.44 18.62
CA LEU A 150 -14.47 5.72 17.39
C LEU A 150 -15.63 4.74 17.60
N GLU A 151 -15.58 3.94 18.66
CA GLU A 151 -16.67 3.03 19.03
C GLU A 151 -17.98 3.78 19.27
N ARG A 152 -17.92 4.89 20.04
CA ARG A 152 -19.08 5.74 20.31
C ARG A 152 -19.71 6.29 19.03
N GLU A 153 -18.92 6.81 18.10
CA GLU A 153 -19.44 7.38 16.85
C GLU A 153 -19.98 6.30 15.90
N LEU A 154 -19.37 5.12 15.87
CA LEU A 154 -19.88 3.96 15.11
C LEU A 154 -21.25 3.53 15.62
N ASP A 155 -21.42 3.41 16.93
CA ASP A 155 -22.68 2.99 17.53
C ASP A 155 -23.78 4.04 17.35
N LEU A 156 -23.45 5.32 17.53
CA LEU A 156 -24.42 6.42 17.39
C LEU A 156 -24.91 6.60 15.96
N ARG A 157 -24.08 6.30 14.96
CA ARG A 157 -24.37 6.58 13.54
C ARG A 157 -24.55 5.31 12.72
N ARG A 158 -24.73 4.15 13.36
CA ARG A 158 -24.82 2.86 12.68
C ARG A 158 -25.84 2.84 11.55
N GLU A 159 -27.07 3.30 11.81
CA GLU A 159 -28.13 3.35 10.80
C GLU A 159 -27.79 4.30 9.64
N ASP A 160 -27.21 5.47 9.94
CA ASP A 160 -26.80 6.41 8.90
C ASP A 160 -25.66 5.85 8.04
N LEU A 161 -24.69 5.16 8.67
CA LEU A 161 -23.58 4.50 8.00
C LEU A 161 -24.06 3.38 7.08
N GLU A 162 -24.98 2.54 7.55
CA GLU A 162 -25.59 1.48 6.73
C GLU A 162 -26.24 2.07 5.47
N ASN A 163 -27.10 3.08 5.65
CA ASN A 163 -27.78 3.74 4.54
C ASN A 163 -26.78 4.40 3.57
N TRP A 164 -25.76 5.06 4.11
CA TRP A 164 -24.75 5.74 3.31
C TRP A 164 -23.90 4.76 2.50
N LEU A 165 -23.44 3.66 3.12
CA LEU A 165 -22.67 2.61 2.44
C LEU A 165 -23.49 1.92 1.35
N ILE A 166 -24.76 1.58 1.62
CA ILE A 166 -25.65 1.01 0.61
C ILE A 166 -25.77 1.96 -0.59
N SER A 167 -26.05 3.24 -0.35
CA SER A 167 -26.21 4.23 -1.42
C SER A 167 -24.93 4.54 -2.21
N THR A 168 -23.76 4.23 -1.63
CA THR A 168 -22.45 4.52 -2.23
C THR A 168 -21.94 3.35 -3.06
N PHE A 169 -22.14 2.12 -2.59
CA PHE A 169 -21.54 0.92 -3.19
C PHE A 169 -22.51 0.08 -4.02
N TYR A 170 -23.80 0.37 -3.99
CA TYR A 170 -24.83 -0.39 -4.73
C TYR A 170 -25.79 0.55 -5.45
N GLU A 171 -26.20 0.17 -6.66
CA GLU A 171 -27.21 0.89 -7.44
C GLU A 171 -28.62 0.70 -6.86
N GLU A 172 -28.89 -0.49 -6.31
CA GLU A 172 -30.18 -0.86 -5.73
C GLU A 172 -30.01 -1.46 -4.33
N GLU A 173 -30.90 -1.09 -3.41
CA GLU A 173 -30.95 -1.68 -2.08
C GLU A 173 -31.52 -3.10 -2.15
N THR A 174 -30.66 -4.09 -1.96
CA THR A 174 -31.01 -5.52 -1.95
C THR A 174 -30.67 -6.15 -0.60
N GLU A 175 -31.27 -7.30 -0.30
CA GLU A 175 -30.92 -8.09 0.90
C GLU A 175 -29.43 -8.46 0.92
N GLN A 176 -28.84 -8.74 -0.24
CA GLN A 176 -27.41 -9.02 -0.35
C GLN A 176 -26.57 -7.77 -0.04
N ALA A 177 -26.94 -6.60 -0.56
CA ALA A 177 -26.25 -5.35 -0.25
C ALA A 177 -26.29 -5.04 1.25
N ARG A 178 -27.46 -5.19 1.89
CA ARG A 178 -27.61 -5.03 3.34
C ARG A 178 -26.71 -5.99 4.12
N ALA A 179 -26.70 -7.27 3.75
CA ALA A 179 -25.86 -8.27 4.40
C ALA A 179 -24.35 -7.99 4.24
N GLU A 180 -23.91 -7.56 3.05
CA GLU A 180 -22.49 -7.22 2.82
C GLU A 180 -22.05 -5.99 3.62
N VAL A 181 -22.90 -4.97 3.73
CA VAL A 181 -22.65 -3.77 4.55
C VAL A 181 -22.63 -4.11 6.04
N GLU A 182 -23.58 -4.94 6.50
CA GLU A 182 -23.61 -5.41 7.88
C GLU A 182 -22.31 -6.15 8.24
N VAL A 183 -21.87 -7.08 7.39
CA VAL A 183 -20.60 -7.80 7.58
C VAL A 183 -19.40 -6.85 7.64
N ALA A 184 -19.35 -5.82 6.80
CA ALA A 184 -18.26 -4.84 6.84
C ALA A 184 -18.22 -4.06 8.17
N LEU A 185 -19.37 -3.59 8.64
CA LEU A 185 -19.49 -2.87 9.91
C LEU A 185 -19.22 -3.75 11.12
N GLU A 186 -19.69 -5.00 11.11
CA GLU A 186 -19.39 -6.00 12.15
C GLU A 186 -17.90 -6.34 12.18
N THR A 187 -17.26 -6.47 11.01
CA THR A 187 -15.81 -6.72 10.92
C THR A 187 -15.02 -5.57 11.54
N LEU A 188 -15.41 -4.32 11.25
CA LEU A 188 -14.79 -3.14 11.87
C LEU A 188 -15.02 -3.11 13.39
N THR A 189 -16.23 -3.43 13.83
CA THR A 189 -16.58 -3.51 15.27
C THR A 189 -15.73 -4.56 15.97
N ALA A 190 -15.60 -5.76 15.39
CA ALA A 190 -14.79 -6.84 15.92
C ALA A 190 -13.29 -6.48 15.96
N TYR A 191 -12.80 -5.74 14.96
CA TYR A 191 -11.44 -5.21 14.98
C TYR A 191 -11.24 -4.22 16.13
N ILE A 192 -12.15 -3.28 16.33
CA ILE A 192 -12.13 -2.33 17.46
C ILE A 192 -12.15 -3.07 18.81
N ASP A 193 -12.98 -4.10 18.94
CA ASP A 193 -13.02 -4.95 20.13
C ASP A 193 -11.70 -5.66 20.39
N SER A 194 -11.00 -6.09 19.32
CA SER A 194 -9.67 -6.69 19.43
C SER A 194 -8.63 -5.69 19.94
N LEU A 195 -8.74 -4.41 19.56
CA LEU A 195 -7.82 -3.36 20.03
C LEU A 195 -8.00 -3.06 21.52
N LYS A 196 -9.19 -3.28 22.07
CA LYS A 196 -9.49 -3.13 23.50
C LYS A 196 -9.00 -4.30 24.34
N GLN A 197 -8.60 -5.43 23.73
CA GLN A 197 -8.07 -6.56 24.47
C GLN A 197 -6.65 -6.28 25.00
N PRO A 198 -6.28 -6.91 26.13
CA PRO A 198 -4.91 -6.88 26.63
C PRO A 198 -3.88 -7.34 25.60
N VAL A 199 -2.71 -6.69 25.57
CA VAL A 199 -1.61 -7.08 24.68
C VAL A 199 -1.04 -8.45 25.02
N ALA A 200 -0.95 -8.79 26.31
CA ALA A 200 -0.51 -10.09 26.77
C ALA A 200 -1.27 -10.48 28.05
N PRO A 201 -2.43 -11.13 27.95
CA PRO A 201 -3.22 -11.53 29.11
C PRO A 201 -2.39 -12.31 30.15
N GLY A 202 -2.41 -11.88 31.40
CA GLY A 202 -1.63 -12.41 32.52
C GLY A 202 -0.22 -11.84 32.69
N VAL A 203 0.25 -11.00 31.76
CA VAL A 203 1.57 -10.34 31.79
C VAL A 203 1.42 -8.82 31.65
N GLU A 204 0.73 -8.38 30.60
CA GLU A 204 0.41 -6.99 30.31
C GLU A 204 -1.09 -6.87 30.01
N GLU A 205 -1.84 -6.35 30.99
CA GLU A 205 -3.29 -6.18 30.95
C GLU A 205 -3.73 -4.90 30.23
N THR A 206 -2.79 -4.00 29.90
CA THR A 206 -3.10 -2.76 29.18
C THR A 206 -3.69 -3.10 27.80
N PRO A 207 -4.84 -2.47 27.42
CA PRO A 207 -5.40 -2.61 26.09
C PRO A 207 -4.38 -2.26 25.01
N TYR A 208 -4.43 -2.98 23.88
CA TYR A 208 -3.49 -2.76 22.78
C TYR A 208 -3.40 -1.30 22.32
N TRP A 209 -4.54 -0.64 22.17
CA TRP A 209 -4.55 0.76 21.71
C TRP A 209 -3.92 1.73 22.72
N GLU A 210 -4.08 1.48 24.03
CA GLU A 210 -3.47 2.33 25.07
C GLU A 210 -1.96 2.13 25.12
N LEU A 211 -1.49 0.89 25.03
CA LEU A 211 -0.06 0.58 24.96
C LEU A 211 0.57 1.19 23.70
N PHE A 212 -0.12 1.10 22.57
CA PHE A 212 0.31 1.71 21.31
C PHE A 212 0.42 3.23 21.42
N ARG A 213 -0.59 3.89 22.02
CA ARG A 213 -0.58 5.34 22.27
C ARG A 213 0.64 5.76 23.09
N GLN A 214 0.88 5.08 24.23
CA GLN A 214 2.06 5.33 25.07
C GLN A 214 3.38 5.13 24.29
N ALA A 215 3.45 4.09 23.47
CA ALA A 215 4.62 3.81 22.66
C ALA A 215 4.91 4.92 21.64
N VAL A 216 3.88 5.47 20.98
CA VAL A 216 4.01 6.56 20.02
C VAL A 216 4.48 7.84 20.71
N ASP A 217 3.86 8.21 21.84
CA ASP A 217 4.24 9.39 22.63
C ASP A 217 5.69 9.32 23.11
N GLU A 218 6.12 8.18 23.66
CA GLU A 218 7.49 8.00 24.17
C GLU A 218 8.52 7.85 23.05
N ALA A 219 8.21 7.11 21.97
CA ALA A 219 9.12 6.95 20.84
C ALA A 219 9.34 8.26 20.07
N GLY A 220 8.33 9.12 20.00
CA GLY A 220 8.44 10.46 19.42
C GLY A 220 9.47 11.36 20.12
N SER A 221 9.72 11.12 21.40
CA SER A 221 10.67 11.89 22.22
C SER A 221 12.05 11.23 22.37
N SER A 222 12.11 9.88 22.40
CA SER A 222 13.33 9.14 22.77
C SER A 222 13.86 8.18 21.70
N GLY A 223 13.07 7.86 20.67
CA GLY A 223 13.40 6.89 19.62
C GLY A 223 13.32 5.42 20.04
N SER A 224 12.88 5.12 21.27
CA SER A 224 12.70 3.75 21.79
C SER A 224 11.61 3.69 22.85
N TYR A 225 10.81 2.62 22.90
CA TYR A 225 9.81 2.43 23.95
C TYR A 225 10.24 1.27 24.86
N ARG A 226 10.88 1.61 26.00
CA ARG A 226 11.46 0.62 26.93
C ARG A 226 10.45 -0.40 27.48
N PRO A 227 9.21 -0.03 27.82
CA PRO A 227 8.22 -1.00 28.32
C PRO A 227 7.93 -2.13 27.33
N LEU A 228 7.93 -1.85 26.03
CA LEU A 228 7.74 -2.89 25.01
C LEU A 228 8.97 -3.81 24.90
N ASP A 229 10.18 -3.26 25.00
CA ASP A 229 11.40 -4.08 25.02
C ASP A 229 11.42 -5.02 26.24
N GLU A 230 11.01 -4.53 27.41
CA GLU A 230 10.88 -5.32 28.64
C GLU A 230 9.80 -6.40 28.51
N LEU A 231 8.63 -6.06 27.94
CA LEU A 231 7.55 -7.02 27.69
C LEU A 231 8.01 -8.14 26.75
N VAL A 232 8.72 -7.80 25.66
CA VAL A 232 9.26 -8.80 24.72
C VAL A 232 10.26 -9.73 25.41
N ARG A 233 11.14 -9.20 26.29
CA ARG A 233 12.08 -10.03 27.07
C ARG A 233 11.34 -10.98 28.02
N GLN A 234 10.35 -10.47 28.75
CA GLN A 234 9.53 -11.28 29.67
C GLN A 234 8.82 -12.42 28.94
N LEU A 235 8.21 -12.14 27.78
CA LEU A 235 7.53 -13.15 26.96
C LEU A 235 8.49 -14.18 26.36
N ARG A 236 9.76 -13.81 26.12
CA ARG A 236 10.81 -14.74 25.69
C ARG A 236 11.41 -15.56 26.84
N GLY A 237 11.08 -15.24 28.09
CA GLY A 237 11.68 -15.86 29.27
C GLY A 237 13.13 -15.45 29.51
N GLU A 238 13.56 -14.32 28.94
CA GLU A 238 14.89 -13.75 29.18
C GLU A 238 14.86 -12.96 30.51
N VAL A 239 15.30 -13.60 31.59
CA VAL A 239 15.50 -12.95 32.89
C VAL A 239 16.91 -12.37 32.92
N ASP A 240 17.06 -11.10 33.28
CA ASP A 240 18.38 -10.48 33.50
C ASP A 240 19.14 -11.28 34.58
N GLU A 241 20.28 -11.90 34.20
CA GLU A 241 21.29 -12.43 35.13
C GLU A 241 22.05 -11.31 35.84
#